data_AF-A0AAD7I6J0-F1
#
_entry.id   AF-A0AAD7I6J0-F1
#
_cell.length_a   1.000
_cell.length_b   1.000
_cell.length_c   1.000
_cell.angle_alpha   90.00
_cell.angle_beta   90.00
_cell.angle_gamma   90.00
#
_symmetry.space_group_name_H-M   'P 1'
#
loop_
_entity.id
_entity.type
_entity.pdbx_description
1 polymer ?
#
loop_
_entity_poly.entity_id
_entity_poly.type
_entity_poly.pdbx_seq_one_letter_code
_entity_poly.pdbx_strand_id
1 'polypeptide(L)' 'MSQKYDSDIISLDLMGDTVIVLNSIAAADALLEGKSAIYSDRPEFPMLNDL' A
#
# COMPACT_ATOMS: atom_id res chain seq x y z
N MET A 1 19.68 5.22 -3.04
CA MET A 1 19.37 3.89 -2.46
C MET A 1 18.16 3.19 -3.07
N SER A 2 17.48 3.75 -4.09
CA SER A 2 16.48 3.00 -4.89
C SER A 2 17.11 2.26 -6.09
N GLN A 3 18.10 2.85 -6.77
CA GLN A 3 18.84 2.21 -7.89
C GLN A 3 19.72 1.00 -7.52
N LYS A 4 19.86 0.64 -6.24
CA LYS A 4 20.75 -0.47 -5.81
C LYS A 4 20.04 -1.82 -5.76
N TYR A 5 18.71 -1.84 -5.74
CA TYR A 5 17.92 -3.05 -5.50
C TYR A 5 17.00 -3.46 -6.65
N ASP A 6 16.94 -2.69 -7.74
CA ASP A 6 16.11 -2.96 -8.93
C ASP A 6 14.71 -3.49 -8.58
N SER A 7 14.13 -2.90 -7.53
CA SER A 7 12.88 -3.36 -6.93
C SER A 7 11.93 -2.18 -6.84
N ASP A 8 10.75 -2.35 -7.41
CA ASP A 8 9.68 -1.34 -7.41
C ASP A 8 9.01 -1.19 -6.05
N ILE A 9 9.27 -2.10 -5.11
CA ILE A 9 8.70 -2.14 -3.76
C ILE A 9 9.82 -2.44 -2.76
N ILE A 10 9.99 -1.56 -1.77
CA ILE A 10 10.98 -1.72 -0.70
C ILE A 10 10.24 -1.72 0.63
N SER A 11 10.41 -2.76 1.45
CA SER A 11 9.96 -2.76 2.84
C SER A 11 11.10 -2.31 3.76
N LEU A 12 10.80 -1.37 4.65
CA LEU A 12 11.69 -0.89 5.69
C LEU A 12 11.00 -1.12 7.04
N ASP A 13 11.66 -1.80 7.95
CA ASP A 13 11.21 -1.85 9.34
C ASP A 13 11.82 -0.67 10.09
N LEU A 14 10.97 0.23 10.56
CA LEU A 14 11.36 1.38 11.36
C LEU A 14 10.83 1.16 12.78
N MET A 15 11.67 0.58 13.65
CA MET A 15 11.38 0.42 15.08
C MET A 15 10.02 -0.25 15.35
N GLY A 16 9.69 -1.32 14.61
CA GLY A 16 8.46 -2.09 14.75
C GLY A 16 7.31 -1.65 13.83
N ASP A 17 7.43 -0.50 13.18
CA ASP A 17 6.54 -0.10 12.11
C ASP A 17 7.12 -0.52 10.75
N THR A 18 6.47 -1.48 10.10
CA THR A 18 6.85 -1.89 8.74
C THR A 18 6.31 -0.88 7.73
N VAL A 19 7.19 -0.08 7.16
CA VAL A 19 6.90 0.90 6.11
C VAL A 19 7.23 0.31 4.74
N ILE A 20 6.25 0.28 3.85
CA ILE A 20 6.42 -0.17 2.47
C ILE A 20 6.49 1.05 1.55
N VAL A 21 7.62 1.23 0.86
CA VAL A 21 7.84 2.30 -0.11
C VAL A 21 7.65 1.74 -1.52
N LEU A 22 6.65 2.27 -2.23
CA LEU A 22 6.40 1.97 -3.64
C LEU A 22 7.15 2.99 -4.50
N ASN A 23 8.09 2.51 -5.29
CA ASN A 23 8.96 3.34 -6.12
C ASN A 23 8.52 3.42 -7.59
N SER A 24 7.51 2.64 -8.01
CA SER A 24 6.91 2.72 -9.35
C SER A 24 5.42 3.09 -9.30
N ILE A 25 4.99 3.86 -10.31
CA ILE A 25 3.59 4.30 -10.45
C ILE A 25 2.69 3.09 -10.69
N ALA A 26 3.12 2.13 -11.52
CA ALA A 26 2.34 0.93 -11.79
C ALA A 26 2.08 0.08 -10.52
N ALA A 27 3.05 0.00 -9.60
CA ALA A 27 2.87 -0.69 -8.33
C ALA A 27 1.94 0.10 -7.38
N ALA A 28 2.02 1.43 -7.39
CA ALA A 28 1.10 2.30 -6.65
C ALA A 28 -0.34 2.13 -7.17
N ASP A 29 -0.56 2.16 -8.48
CA ASP A 29 -1.90 2.01 -9.06
C ASP A 29 -2.46 0.59 -8.80
N ALA A 30 -1.65 -0.45 -8.98
CA ALA A 30 -2.12 -1.83 -8.75
C ALA A 30 -2.51 -2.11 -7.29
N LEU A 31 -1.79 -1.52 -6.33
CA LEU A 31 -2.00 -1.78 -4.90
C LEU A 31 -2.93 -0.76 -4.23
N LEU A 32 -2.69 0.54 -4.44
CA LEU A 32 -3.46 1.59 -3.77
C LEU A 32 -4.76 1.89 -4.50
N GLU A 33 -4.80 1.88 -5.83
CA GLU A 33 -6.03 2.16 -6.58
C GLU A 33 -6.84 0.88 -6.83
N GLY A 34 -6.22 -0.12 -7.44
CA GLY A 34 -6.87 -1.40 -7.79
C GLY A 34 -7.29 -2.24 -6.58
N LYS A 35 -6.63 -2.08 -5.43
CA LYS A 35 -6.97 -2.74 -4.15
C LYS A 35 -7.22 -1.73 -3.03
N SER A 36 -7.69 -0.53 -3.39
CA SER A 36 -8.05 0.54 -2.45
C SER A 36 -8.93 0.06 -1.30
N ALA A 37 -9.91 -0.82 -1.55
CA ALA A 37 -10.81 -1.33 -0.52
C ALA A 37 -10.11 -2.12 0.63
N ILE A 38 -8.93 -2.70 0.38
CA ILE A 38 -8.21 -3.54 1.35
C ILE A 38 -7.10 -2.74 2.06
N TYR A 39 -6.48 -1.78 1.35
CA TYR A 39 -5.35 -1.00 1.86
C TYR A 39 -5.70 0.42 2.29
N SER A 40 -6.96 0.85 2.13
CA SER A 40 -7.43 2.10 2.70
C SER A 40 -7.80 1.90 4.18
N ASP A 41 -7.42 2.83 5.04
CA ASP A 41 -7.84 2.91 6.45
C ASP A 41 -9.33 3.27 6.64
N ARG A 42 -10.16 2.90 5.66
CA ARG A 42 -11.61 3.04 5.68
C ARG A 42 -12.21 1.63 5.70
N PRO A 43 -12.37 1.00 6.88
CA PRO A 43 -13.00 -0.30 6.97
C PRO A 43 -14.38 -0.25 6.32
N GLU A 44 -14.66 -1.21 5.43
CA GLU A 44 -16.01 -1.33 4.89
C GLU A 44 -16.93 -1.77 6.02
N PHE A 45 -17.87 -0.90 6.41
CA PHE A 45 -18.91 -1.22 7.39
C PHE A 45 -20.19 -1.58 6.63
N PRO A 46 -20.40 -2.84 6.21
CA PRO A 46 -21.53 -3.21 5.37
C PRO A 46 -22.89 -2.89 6.01
N MET A 47 -22.99 -2.95 7.34
CA MET A 47 -24.22 -2.58 8.06
C MET A 47 -24.43 -1.06 8.22
N LEU A 48 -23.39 -0.24 8.03
CA LEU A 48 -23.42 1.22 8.23
C LEU A 48 -23.45 2.00 6.90
N ASN A 49 -22.87 1.41 5.84
CA ASN A 49 -22.70 2.05 4.53
C ASN A 49 -23.69 1.56 3.45
N ASP A 50 -24.45 0.47 3.68
CA ASP A 50 -25.28 -0.17 2.65
C ASP A 50 -26.75 -0.39 3.09
N LEU A 51 -27.37 0.64 3.68
CA LEU A 51 -28.79 0.65 4.08
C LEU A 51 -29.70 1.34 3.06
#